data_AF-A0A421BI57-F1
#
_entry.id   AF-A0A421BI57-F1
#
_cell.length_a   1.000
_cell.length_b   1.000
_cell.length_c   1.000
_cell.angle_alpha   90.00
_cell.angle_beta   90.00
_cell.angle_gamma   90.00
#
_symmetry.space_group_name_H-M   'P 1'
#
loop_
_entity.id
_entity.type
_entity.pdbx_description
1 polymer ?
#
loop_
_entity_poly.entity_id
_entity_poly.type
_entity_poly.pdbx_seq_one_letter_code
_entity_poly.pdbx_strand_id
1 'polypeptide(L)'
;MAKATELLMEFFFTLLATIGLSYLPAFSPSLSFFWMLLPIIWYSLRRGVAVAGFTAAIAGLFIGLVKGFFEQDFSLTILTLMLPLAASSVAGFFSKYTIRTAFNRKYTSTILNTTTGSMMSVLAFSLILAISQYVSGASGMVEAWLGLEVLSWKNLMVNALANWLIFSLIFVLVIKGKADLLIPRHTGHINARERSHLLND
;
A
#
# COMPACT_ATOMS: atom_id res chain seq x y z
N MET A 1 -15.47 -13.36 -16.37
CA MET A 1 -15.54 -12.00 -15.79
C MET A 1 -14.76 -11.05 -16.68
N ALA A 2 -15.31 -9.90 -17.04
CA ALA A 2 -14.66 -8.97 -17.95
C ALA A 2 -13.47 -8.25 -17.27
N LYS A 3 -12.46 -7.85 -18.06
CA LYS A 3 -11.28 -7.11 -17.56
C LYS A 3 -11.67 -5.87 -16.74
N ALA A 4 -12.67 -5.10 -17.20
CA ALA A 4 -13.14 -3.90 -16.52
C ALA A 4 -13.79 -4.21 -15.17
N THR A 5 -14.58 -5.29 -15.09
CA THR A 5 -15.23 -5.71 -13.84
C THR A 5 -14.22 -6.17 -12.78
N GLU A 6 -13.18 -6.91 -13.17
CA GLU A 6 -12.10 -7.32 -12.26
C GLU A 6 -11.34 -6.10 -11.72
N LEU A 7 -10.97 -5.16 -12.60
CA LEU A 7 -10.29 -3.94 -12.21
C LEU A 7 -11.11 -3.11 -11.22
N LEU A 8 -12.41 -2.91 -11.51
CA LEU A 8 -13.32 -2.14 -10.65
C LEU A 8 -13.48 -2.80 -9.28
N MET A 9 -13.68 -4.11 -9.22
CA MET A 9 -13.80 -4.79 -7.93
C MET A 9 -12.52 -4.70 -7.10
N GLU A 10 -11.34 -4.90 -7.72
CA GLU A 10 -10.07 -4.77 -7.00
C GLU A 10 -9.82 -3.32 -6.56
N PHE A 11 -10.21 -2.34 -7.37
CA PHE A 11 -10.18 -0.93 -7.01
C PHE A 11 -11.05 -0.66 -5.77
N PHE A 12 -12.33 -1.05 -5.79
CA PHE A 12 -13.23 -0.84 -4.65
C PHE A 12 -12.80 -1.63 -3.41
N PHE A 13 -12.36 -2.87 -3.57
CA PHE A 13 -11.82 -3.66 -2.46
C PHE A 13 -10.62 -2.95 -1.83
N THR A 14 -9.65 -2.52 -2.64
CA THR A 14 -8.45 -1.83 -2.14
C THR A 14 -8.84 -0.53 -1.45
N LEU A 15 -9.69 0.28 -2.08
CA LEU A 15 -10.17 1.55 -1.54
C LEU A 15 -10.84 1.37 -0.17
N LEU A 16 -11.84 0.49 -0.09
CA LEU A 16 -12.59 0.25 1.14
C LEU A 16 -11.72 -0.38 2.23
N ALA A 17 -10.84 -1.33 1.88
CA ALA A 17 -9.93 -1.95 2.82
C ALA A 17 -8.92 -0.93 3.37
N THR A 18 -8.35 -0.06 2.52
CA THR A 18 -7.45 1.01 2.96
C THR A 18 -8.15 1.97 3.91
N ILE A 19 -9.36 2.42 3.57
CA ILE A 19 -10.14 3.33 4.42
C ILE A 19 -10.44 2.64 5.76
N GLY A 20 -10.99 1.44 5.74
CA GLY A 20 -11.35 0.70 6.96
C GLY A 20 -10.15 0.43 7.87
N LEU A 21 -9.04 -0.03 7.31
CA LEU A 21 -7.81 -0.31 8.07
C LEU A 21 -7.12 0.94 8.59
N SER A 22 -7.43 2.12 8.05
CA SER A 22 -6.88 3.40 8.54
C SER A 22 -7.45 3.83 9.90
N TYR A 23 -8.54 3.21 10.36
CA TYR A 23 -9.16 3.46 11.66
C TYR A 23 -8.67 2.52 12.76
N LEU A 24 -7.77 1.59 12.44
CA LEU A 24 -7.16 0.75 13.46
C LEU A 24 -6.27 1.62 14.36
N PRO A 25 -6.42 1.51 15.69
CA PRO A 25 -5.66 2.33 16.62
C PRO A 25 -4.17 1.98 16.58
N ALA A 26 -3.33 2.95 16.95
CA ALA A 26 -1.92 2.69 17.19
C ALA A 26 -1.74 1.62 18.29
N PHE A 27 -0.68 0.84 18.17
CA PHE A 27 -0.33 -0.16 19.19
C PHE A 27 0.13 0.52 20.48
N SER A 28 0.84 1.65 20.35
CA SER A 28 1.23 2.55 21.45
C SER A 28 1.46 3.97 20.90
N PRO A 29 1.59 4.99 21.75
CA PRO A 29 1.82 6.37 21.31
C PRO A 29 3.05 6.58 20.42
N SER A 30 4.05 5.67 20.50
CA SER A 30 5.30 5.73 19.74
C SER A 30 5.45 4.64 18.67
N LEU A 31 4.51 3.68 18.60
CA LEU A 31 4.55 2.55 17.67
C LEU A 31 3.15 2.27 17.10
N SER A 32 3.01 2.36 15.79
CA SER A 32 1.78 2.03 15.07
C SER A 32 2.06 1.11 13.89
N PHE A 33 1.06 0.31 13.55
CA PHE A 33 1.05 -0.52 12.36
C PHE A 33 0.13 0.12 11.33
N PHE A 34 0.72 0.54 10.21
CA PHE A 34 0.07 1.21 9.10
C PHE A 34 -0.70 0.21 8.23
N TRP A 35 -1.68 -0.47 8.83
CA TRP A 35 -2.43 -1.56 8.20
C TRP A 35 -3.07 -1.16 6.87
N MET A 36 -3.43 0.12 6.70
CA MET A 36 -3.95 0.68 5.46
C MET A 36 -3.00 0.54 4.26
N LEU A 37 -1.69 0.34 4.49
CA LEU A 37 -0.69 0.13 3.44
C LEU A 37 -0.74 -1.29 2.84
N LEU A 38 -1.17 -2.31 3.59
CA LEU A 38 -1.24 -3.70 3.08
C LEU A 38 -2.05 -3.83 1.79
N PRO A 39 -3.33 -3.38 1.74
CA PRO A 39 -4.10 -3.44 0.51
C PRO A 39 -3.48 -2.61 -0.62
N ILE A 40 -2.86 -1.45 -0.31
CA ILE A 40 -2.19 -0.63 -1.33
C ILE A 40 -0.98 -1.38 -1.91
N ILE A 41 -0.10 -1.92 -1.08
CA ILE A 41 1.09 -2.66 -1.51
C ILE A 41 0.69 -3.88 -2.33
N TRP A 42 -0.32 -4.64 -1.88
CA TRP A 42 -0.87 -5.76 -2.64
C TRP A 42 -1.34 -5.32 -4.03
N TYR A 43 -2.15 -4.26 -4.07
CA TYR A 43 -2.71 -3.76 -5.32
C TYR A 43 -1.63 -3.18 -6.25
N SER A 44 -0.62 -2.52 -5.69
CA SER A 44 0.57 -2.04 -6.41
C SER A 44 1.34 -3.19 -7.05
N LEU A 45 1.64 -4.26 -6.31
CA LEU A 45 2.35 -5.43 -6.84
C LEU A 45 1.53 -6.14 -7.93
N ARG A 46 0.20 -6.07 -7.85
CA ARG A 46 -0.71 -6.73 -8.79
C ARG A 46 -1.02 -5.89 -10.04
N ARG A 47 -1.18 -4.57 -9.92
CA ARG A 47 -1.65 -3.68 -11.01
C ARG A 47 -0.67 -2.58 -11.40
N GLY A 48 0.46 -2.45 -10.70
CA GLY A 48 1.48 -1.44 -10.95
C GLY A 48 1.23 -0.13 -10.21
N VAL A 49 2.18 0.79 -10.37
CA VAL A 49 2.25 2.04 -9.58
C VAL A 49 1.08 2.97 -9.87
N ALA A 50 0.79 3.26 -11.15
CA ALA A 50 -0.15 4.33 -11.52
C ALA A 50 -1.56 4.10 -10.97
N VAL A 51 -2.12 2.91 -11.17
CA VAL A 51 -3.48 2.59 -10.73
C VAL A 51 -3.57 2.52 -9.21
N ALA A 52 -2.57 1.92 -8.56
CA ALA A 52 -2.55 1.81 -7.11
C ALA A 52 -2.31 3.16 -6.42
N GLY A 53 -1.42 4.00 -6.97
CA GLY A 53 -1.17 5.35 -6.48
C GLY A 53 -2.40 6.24 -6.59
N PHE A 54 -3.12 6.17 -7.70
CA PHE A 54 -4.40 6.87 -7.86
C PHE A 54 -5.45 6.39 -6.86
N THR A 55 -5.55 5.07 -6.65
CA THR A 55 -6.48 4.48 -5.66
C THR A 55 -6.13 4.92 -4.24
N ALA A 56 -4.85 4.92 -3.90
CA ALA A 56 -4.36 5.35 -2.59
C ALA A 56 -4.56 6.85 -2.35
N ALA A 57 -4.39 7.69 -3.38
CA ALA A 57 -4.70 9.12 -3.31
C ALA A 57 -6.19 9.36 -3.04
N ILE A 58 -7.07 8.64 -3.74
CA ILE A 58 -8.52 8.68 -3.50
C ILE A 58 -8.85 8.21 -2.07
N ALA A 59 -8.21 7.14 -1.59
CA ALA A 59 -8.39 6.68 -0.23
C ALA A 59 -8.01 7.77 0.79
N GLY A 60 -6.85 8.43 0.59
CA GLY A 60 -6.44 9.56 1.42
C GLY A 60 -7.43 10.72 1.41
N LEU A 61 -8.03 11.03 0.26
CA LEU A 61 -9.09 12.01 0.14
C LEU A 61 -10.32 11.60 0.97
N PHE A 62 -10.78 10.36 0.85
CA PHE A 62 -11.93 9.91 1.66
C PHE A 62 -11.64 9.93 3.17
N ILE A 63 -10.44 9.54 3.57
CA ILE A 63 -10.03 9.59 4.99
C ILE A 63 -10.03 11.04 5.50
N GLY A 64 -9.46 11.97 4.72
CA GLY A 64 -9.44 13.39 5.06
C GLY A 64 -10.85 14.00 5.16
N LEU A 65 -11.78 13.58 4.29
CA LEU A 65 -13.18 14.04 4.34
C LEU A 65 -13.89 13.51 5.58
N VAL A 66 -13.78 12.21 5.88
CA VAL A 66 -14.48 11.60 7.01
C VAL A 66 -13.94 12.12 8.35
N LYS A 67 -12.64 12.43 8.44
CA LYS A 67 -12.03 13.02 9.64
C LYS A 67 -12.18 14.54 9.73
N GLY A 68 -12.80 15.20 8.75
CA GLY A 68 -13.01 16.65 8.74
C GLY A 68 -11.73 17.48 8.55
N PHE A 69 -10.63 16.87 8.10
CA PHE A 69 -9.34 17.56 7.97
C PHE A 69 -9.31 18.58 6.83
N PHE A 70 -10.11 18.35 5.77
CA PHE A 70 -10.21 19.30 4.66
C PHE A 70 -10.85 20.64 5.05
N GLU A 71 -11.71 20.66 6.06
CA GLU A 71 -12.31 21.89 6.58
C GLU A 71 -11.28 22.70 7.38
N GLN A 72 -10.26 22.03 7.93
CA GLN A 72 -9.19 22.67 8.69
C GLN A 72 -8.12 23.23 7.76
N ASP A 73 -7.54 22.37 6.90
CA ASP A 73 -6.53 22.79 5.92
C ASP A 73 -6.42 21.76 4.78
N PHE A 74 -6.82 22.18 3.59
CA PHE A 74 -6.77 21.37 2.37
C PHE A 74 -5.32 20.99 1.98
N SER A 75 -4.38 21.92 2.11
CA SER A 75 -2.99 21.71 1.69
C SER A 75 -2.28 20.74 2.63
N LEU A 76 -2.50 20.90 3.94
CA LEU A 76 -1.97 19.95 4.92
C LEU A 76 -2.57 18.57 4.70
N THR A 77 -3.88 18.46 4.42
CA THR A 77 -4.54 17.17 4.19
C THR A 77 -3.93 16.41 3.01
N ILE A 78 -3.60 17.12 1.92
CA ILE A 78 -2.86 16.52 0.81
C ILE A 78 -1.50 16.01 1.28
N LEU A 79 -0.76 16.83 2.00
CA LEU A 79 0.61 16.55 2.42
C LEU A 79 0.73 15.41 3.44
N THR A 80 -0.24 15.25 4.33
CA THR A 80 -0.19 14.26 5.42
C THR A 80 -0.96 12.97 5.12
N LEU A 81 -1.96 12.99 4.24
CA LEU A 81 -2.77 11.80 3.94
C LEU A 81 -2.60 11.33 2.49
N MET A 82 -2.97 12.18 1.53
CA MET A 82 -3.02 11.77 0.13
C MET A 82 -1.64 11.42 -0.42
N LEU A 83 -0.66 12.29 -0.19
CA LEU A 83 0.68 12.16 -0.76
C LEU A 83 1.46 10.98 -0.14
N PRO A 84 1.50 10.77 1.19
CA PRO A 84 2.12 9.59 1.77
C PRO A 84 1.46 8.28 1.31
N LEU A 85 0.12 8.21 1.29
CA LEU A 85 -0.59 7.02 0.82
C LEU A 85 -0.31 6.74 -0.66
N ALA A 86 -0.37 7.76 -1.53
CA ALA A 86 -0.04 7.60 -2.94
C ALA A 86 1.41 7.13 -3.14
N ALA A 87 2.36 7.67 -2.39
CA ALA A 87 3.76 7.27 -2.45
C ALA A 87 4.02 5.83 -2.00
N SER A 88 3.18 5.28 -1.12
CA SER A 88 3.27 3.86 -0.77
C SER A 88 3.00 2.91 -1.96
N SER A 89 2.56 3.43 -3.11
CA SER A 89 2.34 2.62 -4.32
C SER A 89 3.63 2.23 -5.08
N VAL A 90 4.80 2.67 -4.62
CA VAL A 90 6.11 2.42 -5.25
C VAL A 90 6.45 0.93 -5.37
N ALA A 91 5.88 0.04 -4.55
CA ALA A 91 5.94 -1.41 -4.77
C ALA A 91 5.55 -1.82 -6.20
N GLY A 92 4.71 -1.04 -6.87
CA GLY A 92 4.23 -1.34 -8.21
C GLY A 92 5.29 -1.32 -9.29
N PHE A 93 6.48 -0.74 -9.05
CA PHE A 93 7.61 -0.87 -9.98
C PHE A 93 8.10 -2.32 -10.08
N PHE A 94 7.85 -3.12 -9.03
CA PHE A 94 8.17 -4.55 -9.00
C PHE A 94 7.07 -5.43 -9.61
N SER A 95 5.89 -4.87 -9.94
CA SER A 95 4.71 -5.64 -10.39
C SER A 95 5.02 -6.61 -11.54
N LYS A 96 5.68 -6.14 -12.60
CA LYS A 96 6.06 -6.96 -13.75
C LYS A 96 6.92 -8.15 -13.34
N TYR A 97 7.88 -7.96 -12.44
CA TYR A 97 8.78 -9.01 -11.97
C TYR A 97 8.05 -9.99 -11.05
N THR A 98 7.28 -9.47 -10.08
CA THR A 98 6.49 -10.27 -9.14
C THR A 98 5.49 -11.18 -9.87
N ILE A 99 4.75 -10.65 -10.84
CA ILE A 99 3.76 -11.42 -11.61
C ILE A 99 4.45 -12.53 -12.41
N ARG A 100 5.57 -12.23 -13.09
CA ARG A 100 6.30 -13.22 -13.88
C ARG A 100 6.92 -14.32 -13.02
N THR A 101 7.51 -13.97 -11.89
CA THR A 101 8.11 -14.97 -11.00
C THR A 101 7.04 -15.80 -10.29
N ALA A 102 5.91 -15.20 -9.91
CA ALA A 102 4.77 -15.89 -9.32
C ALA A 102 4.17 -16.89 -10.32
N PHE A 103 3.94 -16.47 -11.57
CA PHE A 103 3.42 -17.32 -12.63
C PHE A 103 4.32 -18.53 -12.91
N ASN A 104 5.64 -18.33 -12.95
CA ASN A 104 6.61 -19.40 -13.14
C ASN A 104 6.91 -20.22 -11.87
N ARG A 105 6.13 -20.05 -10.80
CA ARG A 105 6.31 -20.71 -9.49
C ARG A 105 7.72 -20.56 -8.89
N LYS A 106 8.41 -19.46 -9.21
CA LYS A 106 9.74 -19.12 -8.68
C LYS A 106 9.60 -18.41 -7.34
N TYR A 107 9.22 -19.16 -6.30
CA TYR A 107 8.86 -18.62 -4.99
C TYR A 107 9.93 -17.70 -4.38
N THR A 108 11.21 -18.09 -4.42
CA THR A 108 12.31 -17.29 -3.85
C THR A 108 12.38 -15.89 -4.48
N SER A 109 12.27 -15.81 -5.81
CA SER A 109 12.29 -14.53 -6.52
C SER A 109 11.02 -13.72 -6.27
N THR A 110 9.86 -14.37 -6.19
CA THR A 110 8.59 -13.70 -5.85
C THR A 110 8.62 -13.11 -4.45
N ILE A 111 9.17 -13.85 -3.48
CA ILE A 111 9.38 -13.39 -2.12
C ILE A 111 10.30 -12.18 -2.13
N LEU A 112 11.46 -12.25 -2.78
CA LEU A 112 12.41 -11.13 -2.85
C LEU A 112 11.76 -9.87 -3.45
N ASN A 113 11.09 -10.00 -4.59
CA ASN A 113 10.44 -8.85 -5.24
C ASN A 113 9.37 -8.21 -4.33
N THR A 114 8.63 -9.04 -3.61
CA THR A 114 7.54 -8.58 -2.73
C THR A 114 8.07 -7.96 -1.45
N THR A 115 9.08 -8.56 -0.82
CA THR A 115 9.72 -8.00 0.39
C THR A 115 10.44 -6.70 0.08
N THR A 116 11.17 -6.60 -1.04
CA THR A 116 11.80 -5.36 -1.49
C THR A 116 10.76 -4.29 -1.85
N GLY A 117 9.71 -4.65 -2.60
CA GLY A 117 8.64 -3.73 -2.97
C GLY A 117 7.90 -3.17 -1.74
N SER A 118 7.59 -4.03 -0.76
CA SER A 118 6.98 -3.61 0.51
C SER A 118 7.91 -2.70 1.32
N MET A 119 9.23 -2.98 1.35
CA MET A 119 10.22 -2.11 2.00
C MET A 119 10.19 -0.71 1.40
N MET A 120 10.28 -0.62 0.07
CA MET A 120 10.28 0.67 -0.64
C MET A 120 8.97 1.44 -0.40
N SER A 121 7.84 0.75 -0.31
CA SER A 121 6.54 1.35 -0.07
C SER A 121 6.40 1.92 1.33
N VAL A 122 6.81 1.14 2.34
CA VAL A 122 6.79 1.59 3.74
C VAL A 122 7.78 2.74 3.94
N LEU A 123 8.96 2.69 3.33
CA LEU A 123 9.92 3.80 3.37
C LEU A 123 9.36 5.05 2.68
N ALA A 124 8.78 4.93 1.49
CA ALA A 124 8.21 6.07 0.78
C ALA A 124 7.09 6.74 1.59
N PHE A 125 6.18 5.95 2.16
CA PHE A 125 5.14 6.45 3.08
C PHE A 125 5.76 7.19 4.26
N SER A 126 6.70 6.52 4.95
CA SER A 126 7.28 7.01 6.19
C SER A 126 8.11 8.28 5.95
N LEU A 127 8.91 8.33 4.88
CA LEU A 127 9.72 9.51 4.54
C LEU A 127 8.85 10.74 4.27
N ILE A 128 7.76 10.58 3.54
CA ILE A 128 6.87 11.71 3.25
C ILE A 128 6.12 12.14 4.51
N LEU A 129 5.69 11.18 5.35
CA LEU A 129 5.10 11.48 6.65
C LEU A 129 6.11 12.15 7.61
N ALA A 130 7.41 11.86 7.48
CA ALA A 130 8.46 12.53 8.25
C ALA A 130 8.61 13.98 7.79
N ILE A 131 8.68 14.19 6.47
CA ILE A 131 8.79 15.52 5.86
C ILE A 131 7.57 16.37 6.22
N SER A 132 6.36 15.79 6.19
CA SER A 132 5.13 16.52 6.48
C SER A 132 5.10 17.07 7.91
N GLN A 133 5.65 16.35 8.90
CA GLN A 133 5.72 16.79 10.30
C GLN A 133 6.57 18.05 10.52
N TYR A 134 7.42 18.44 9.57
CA TYR A 134 8.16 19.71 9.62
C TYR A 134 7.34 20.93 9.20
N VAL A 135 6.15 20.71 8.65
CA VAL A 135 5.22 21.79 8.31
C VAL A 135 4.34 22.11 9.51
N SER A 136 4.21 23.41 9.83
CA SER A 136 3.39 23.87 10.95
C SER A 136 1.96 23.34 10.84
N GLY A 137 1.42 22.82 11.95
CA GLY A 137 0.07 22.25 12.02
C GLY A 137 -0.06 20.80 11.52
N ALA A 138 0.91 20.27 10.78
CA ALA A 138 0.84 18.90 10.26
C ALA A 138 0.94 17.83 11.35
N SER A 139 1.75 18.06 12.38
CA SER A 139 1.98 17.11 13.48
C SER A 139 0.69 16.76 14.23
N GLY A 140 -0.12 17.76 14.59
CA GLY A 140 -1.39 17.53 15.28
C GLY A 140 -2.40 16.74 14.43
N MET A 141 -2.40 16.94 13.11
CA MET A 141 -3.24 16.14 12.22
C MET A 141 -2.72 14.71 12.06
N VAL A 142 -1.40 14.51 12.01
CA VAL A 142 -0.80 13.17 12.00
C VAL A 142 -1.15 12.41 13.28
N GLU A 143 -1.11 13.10 14.43
CA GLU A 143 -1.53 12.55 15.72
C GLU A 143 -3.03 12.19 15.72
N ALA A 144 -3.91 13.10 15.25
CA ALA A 144 -5.34 12.83 15.15
C ALA A 144 -5.70 11.71 14.14
N TRP A 145 -4.85 11.52 13.12
CA TRP A 145 -5.03 10.45 12.15
C TRP A 145 -4.55 9.11 12.68
N LEU A 146 -3.27 9.02 13.05
CA LEU A 146 -2.56 7.77 13.32
C LEU A 146 -2.47 7.44 14.81
N GLY A 147 -2.88 8.35 15.71
CA GLY A 147 -2.72 8.18 17.16
C GLY A 147 -1.26 8.17 17.61
N LEU A 148 -0.37 8.81 16.83
CA LEU A 148 1.06 8.85 17.09
C LEU A 148 1.48 10.22 17.57
N GLU A 149 2.25 10.26 18.66
CA GLU A 149 2.95 11.47 19.06
C GLU A 149 3.96 11.91 17.99
N VAL A 150 4.40 13.16 18.03
CA VAL A 150 5.42 13.70 17.11
C VAL A 150 6.63 12.77 17.07
N LEU A 151 6.86 12.16 15.90
CA LEU A 151 7.86 11.13 15.76
C LEU A 151 9.21 11.77 15.42
N SER A 152 10.21 11.50 16.24
CA SER A 152 11.60 11.68 15.80
C SER A 152 11.90 10.81 14.59
N TRP A 153 12.88 11.21 13.76
CA TRP A 153 13.38 10.38 12.65
C TRP A 153 13.69 8.95 13.08
N LYS A 154 14.29 8.79 14.27
CA LYS A 154 14.57 7.48 14.86
C LYS A 154 13.29 6.67 15.05
N ASN A 155 12.28 7.23 15.71
CA ASN A 155 11.02 6.54 15.98
C ASN A 155 10.30 6.18 14.69
N LEU A 156 10.33 7.06 13.70
CA LEU A 156 9.72 6.83 12.40
C LEU A 156 10.43 5.71 11.62
N MET A 157 11.76 5.64 11.65
CA MET A 157 12.51 4.51 11.06
C MET A 157 12.24 3.19 11.79
N VAL A 158 12.10 3.21 13.11
CA VAL A 158 11.70 2.03 13.89
C VAL A 158 10.30 1.55 13.50
N ASN A 159 9.35 2.48 13.36
CA ASN A 159 8.00 2.18 12.86
C ASN A 159 8.05 1.60 11.44
N ALA A 160 8.83 2.21 10.54
CA ALA A 160 8.99 1.73 9.18
C ALA A 160 9.56 0.30 9.13
N LEU A 161 10.59 0.02 9.94
CA LEU A 161 11.18 -1.31 10.05
C LEU A 161 10.15 -2.34 10.57
N ALA A 162 9.42 -2.01 11.64
CA ALA A 162 8.41 -2.89 12.22
C ALA A 162 7.28 -3.21 11.22
N ASN A 163 6.77 -2.19 10.52
CA ASN A 163 5.75 -2.35 9.47
C ASN A 163 6.27 -3.20 8.31
N TRP A 164 7.48 -2.93 7.82
CA TRP A 164 8.07 -3.71 6.74
C TRP A 164 8.25 -5.19 7.11
N LEU A 165 8.72 -5.50 8.32
CA LEU A 165 8.88 -6.88 8.78
C LEU A 165 7.54 -7.63 8.82
N ILE A 166 6.50 -6.99 9.36
CA ILE A 166 5.16 -7.59 9.44
C ILE A 166 4.56 -7.76 8.04
N PHE A 167 4.63 -6.75 7.19
CA PHE A 167 4.07 -6.85 5.83
C PHE A 167 4.83 -7.87 5.01
N SER A 168 6.15 -7.94 5.13
CA SER A 168 6.97 -8.97 4.49
C SER A 168 6.56 -10.36 4.94
N LEU A 169 6.35 -10.57 6.25
CA LEU A 169 5.87 -11.84 6.78
C LEU A 169 4.50 -12.21 6.20
N ILE A 170 3.54 -11.28 6.21
CA ILE A 170 2.19 -11.49 5.66
C ILE A 170 2.28 -11.86 4.18
N PHE A 171 3.04 -11.12 3.37
CA PHE A 171 3.18 -11.43 1.96
C PHE A 171 3.89 -12.76 1.70
N VAL A 172 4.89 -13.13 2.50
CA VAL A 172 5.54 -14.45 2.41
C VAL A 172 4.51 -15.56 2.66
N LEU A 173 3.65 -15.40 3.67
CA LEU A 173 2.56 -16.35 3.96
C LEU A 173 1.56 -16.41 2.80
N VAL A 174 1.17 -15.27 2.23
CA VAL A 174 0.29 -15.19 1.05
C VAL A 174 0.91 -15.90 -0.15
N ILE A 175 2.20 -15.68 -0.43
CA ILE A 175 2.90 -16.33 -1.55
C ILE A 175 2.96 -17.85 -1.35
N LYS A 176 3.24 -18.32 -0.14
CA LYS A 176 3.29 -19.75 0.16
C LYS A 176 1.91 -20.43 0.14
N GLY A 177 0.85 -19.70 0.53
CA GLY A 177 -0.51 -20.24 0.56
C GLY A 177 -1.26 -20.13 -0.77
N LYS A 178 -1.25 -18.95 -1.39
CA LYS A 178 -2.00 -18.61 -2.62
C LYS A 178 -1.27 -17.54 -3.44
N ALA A 179 -0.19 -17.92 -4.13
CA ALA A 179 0.57 -17.02 -5.00
C ALA A 179 -0.27 -16.36 -6.11
N ASP A 180 -1.35 -17.01 -6.55
CA ASP A 180 -2.27 -16.50 -7.58
C ASP A 180 -2.96 -15.18 -7.17
N LEU A 181 -3.00 -14.87 -5.87
CA LEU A 181 -3.48 -13.58 -5.37
C LEU A 181 -2.62 -12.40 -5.82
N LEU A 182 -1.39 -12.62 -6.27
CA LEU A 182 -0.53 -11.58 -6.87
C LEU A 182 -0.67 -11.49 -8.39
N ILE A 183 -1.30 -12.47 -9.04
CA ILE A 183 -1.43 -12.56 -10.49
C ILE A 183 -2.82 -12.11 -10.93
N PRO A 184 -2.97 -11.00 -11.67
CA PRO A 184 -4.25 -10.64 -12.24
C PRO A 184 -4.63 -11.60 -13.36
N ARG A 185 -5.92 -11.96 -13.46
CA ARG A 185 -6.40 -12.84 -14.56
C ARG A 185 -6.17 -12.17 -15.92
N HIS A 186 -6.33 -10.85 -15.95
CA HIS A 186 -6.05 -10.02 -17.12
C HIS A 186 -4.82 -9.13 -16.88
N THR A 187 -3.63 -9.65 -17.19
CA THR A 187 -2.37 -8.90 -17.09
C THR A 187 -1.62 -8.83 -18.42
N GLY A 188 -1.13 -7.64 -18.79
CA GLY A 188 -0.29 -7.44 -19.98
C GLY A 188 1.15 -7.96 -19.82
N HIS A 189 1.51 -8.45 -18.63
CA HIS A 189 2.88 -8.87 -18.31
C HIS A 189 3.21 -10.33 -18.68
N ILE A 190 2.19 -11.10 -19.09
CA ILE A 190 2.21 -12.51 -19.46
C ILE A 190 1.70 -12.64 -20.91
N ASN A 191 2.29 -13.54 -21.71
CA ASN A 191 1.94 -13.72 -23.12
C ASN A 191 0.53 -14.29 -23.30
N ALA A 192 -0.10 -14.05 -24.47
CA ALA A 192 -1.46 -14.51 -24.75
C ALA A 192 -1.63 -16.04 -24.61
N ARG A 193 -0.62 -16.83 -25.01
CA ARG A 193 -0.59 -18.29 -24.85
C ARG A 193 -0.46 -18.75 -23.39
N GLU A 194 0.26 -17.99 -22.58
CA GLU A 194 0.41 -18.27 -21.14
C GLU A 194 -0.87 -17.88 -20.38
N ARG A 195 -1.57 -16.84 -20.85
CA ARG A 195 -2.85 -16.39 -20.27
C ARG A 195 -4.00 -17.38 -20.48
N SER A 196 -4.05 -18.12 -21.61
CA SER A 196 -5.10 -19.11 -21.84
C SER A 196 -5.07 -20.27 -20.84
N HIS A 197 -3.89 -20.59 -20.27
CA HIS A 197 -3.77 -21.58 -19.21
C HIS A 197 -4.39 -21.10 -17.89
N LEU A 198 -4.21 -19.82 -17.53
CA LEU A 198 -4.77 -19.21 -16.31
C LEU A 198 -6.29 -19.02 -16.32
N LEU A 199 -6.91 -19.01 -17.51
CA LEU A 199 -8.35 -18.81 -17.68
C LEU A 199 -9.13 -20.12 -17.80
N ASN A 200 -8.43 -21.21 -18.09
CA ASN A 200 -9.00 -22.54 -18.25
C ASN A 200 -8.80 -23.44 -17.01
N ASP A 201 -7.92 -23.04 -16.08
CA ASP A 201 -7.82 -23.57 -14.71
C ASP A 201 -8.78 -22.83 -13.76
#